data_AF-A0A7C3N011-F1
#
_entry.id   AF-A0A7C3N011-F1
#
_cell.length_a   1.000
_cell.length_b   1.000
_cell.length_c   1.000
_cell.angle_alpha   90.00
_cell.angle_beta   90.00
_cell.angle_gamma   90.00
#
_symmetry.space_group_name_H-M   'P 1'
#
loop_
_entity.id
_entity.type
_entity.pdbx_description
1 polymer ?
#
loop_
_entity_poly.entity_id
_entity_poly.type
_entity_poly.pdbx_seq_one_letter_code
_entity_poly.pdbx_strand_id
1 'polypeptide(L)' 'MYLGVDYYPEYWERESWEIDPSLIRKAGIEVVRLAEFTWIHLEL' A
#
# COMPACT_ATOMS: atom_id res chain seq x y z
N MET A 1 15.52 -7.33 10.85
CA MET A 1 15.64 -6.74 9.50
C MET A 1 14.28 -6.90 8.84
N TYR A 2 13.65 -5.81 8.41
CA TYR A 2 12.33 -5.86 7.79
C TYR A 2 12.46 -5.69 6.27
N LEU A 3 11.76 -6.50 5.50
CA LEU A 3 11.55 -6.29 4.07
C LEU A 3 10.27 -5.47 3.90
N GLY A 4 10.37 -4.33 3.23
CA GLY A 4 9.26 -3.39 3.04
C GLY A 4 9.05 -2.97 1.59
N VAL A 5 7.89 -2.39 1.30
CA VAL A 5 7.54 -1.81 -0.01
C VAL A 5 6.75 -0.51 0.17
N ASP A 6 6.94 0.43 -0.76
CA ASP A 6 6.08 1.60 -0.88
C ASP A 6 4.82 1.21 -1.66
N TYR A 7 3.65 1.37 -1.04
CA TYR A 7 2.37 0.99 -1.64
C TYR A 7 1.46 2.22 -1.71
N TYR A 8 0.88 2.48 -2.87
CA TYR A 8 0.09 3.68 -3.17
C TYR A 8 -1.35 3.28 -3.49
N PRO A 9 -2.18 2.92 -2.48
CA PRO A 9 -3.56 2.48 -2.69
C PRO A 9 -4.42 3.53 -3.40
N GLU A 10 -4.06 4.82 -3.31
CA GLU A 10 -4.74 5.93 -3.99
C GLU A 10 -4.67 5.88 -5.53
N TYR A 11 -3.75 5.10 -6.11
CA TYR A 11 -3.62 4.93 -7.55
C TYR A 11 -4.29 3.66 -8.09
N TRP A 12 -4.90 2.87 -7.21
CA TRP A 12 -5.55 1.60 -7.55
C TRP A 12 -7.04 1.65 -7.24
N GLU A 13 -7.82 0.88 -8.00
CA GLU A 13 -9.22 0.62 -7.69
C GLU A 13 -9.36 -0.03 -6.31
N ARG A 14 -10.45 0.26 -5.59
CA ARG A 14 -10.63 -0.22 -4.20
C ARG A 14 -10.68 -1.74 -4.10
N GLU A 15 -11.13 -2.42 -5.15
CA GLU A 15 -11.16 -3.88 -5.23
C GLU A 15 -9.75 -4.48 -5.10
N SER A 16 -8.70 -3.76 -5.52
CA SER A 16 -7.32 -4.19 -5.36
C SER A 16 -6.87 -4.21 -3.90
N TRP A 17 -7.45 -3.38 -3.03
CA TRP A 17 -7.06 -3.29 -1.62
C TRP A 17 -7.32 -4.58 -0.83
N GLU A 18 -8.27 -5.40 -1.29
CA GLU A 18 -8.55 -6.71 -0.71
C GLU A 18 -7.54 -7.79 -1.16
N ILE A 19 -6.93 -7.60 -2.34
CA ILE A 19 -6.04 -8.58 -2.98
C ILE A 19 -4.57 -8.27 -2.66
N ASP A 20 -4.17 -7.01 -2.75
CA ASP A 20 -2.78 -6.57 -2.68
C ASP A 20 -2.10 -6.93 -1.35
N PRO A 21 -2.70 -6.73 -0.16
CA PRO A 21 -2.09 -7.15 1.11
C PRO A 21 -1.79 -8.65 1.15
N SER A 22 -2.64 -9.48 0.53
CA SER A 22 -2.42 -10.93 0.43
C SER A 22 -1.21 -11.25 -0.44
N LEU A 23 -1.06 -10.54 -1.58
CA LEU A 23 0.07 -10.71 -2.47
C LEU A 23 1.38 -10.21 -1.84
N ILE A 24 1.35 -9.05 -1.19
CA ILE A 24 2.48 -8.47 -0.45
C ILE A 24 2.94 -9.45 0.64
N ARG A 25 2.00 -10.03 1.40
CA ARG A 25 2.32 -11.04 2.41
C ARG A 25 2.89 -12.31 1.81
N LYS A 26 2.35 -12.81 0.70
CA LYS A 26 2.87 -13.99 -0.03
C LYS A 26 4.27 -13.76 -0.59
N ALA A 27 4.61 -12.51 -0.92
CA ALA A 27 5.96 -12.12 -1.35
C ALA A 27 6.97 -12.01 -0.19
N GLY A 28 6.56 -12.25 1.06
CA GLY A 28 7.44 -12.18 2.23
C GLY A 28 7.73 -10.76 2.71
N ILE A 29 6.96 -9.76 2.25
CA ILE A 29 7.06 -8.37 2.70
C ILE A 29 6.24 -8.23 3.99
N GLU A 30 6.82 -7.56 4.98
CA GLU A 30 6.25 -7.45 6.33
C GLU A 30 5.84 -6.02 6.69
N VAL A 31 6.31 -5.03 5.94
CA VAL A 31 6.05 -3.62 6.20
C VAL A 31 5.65 -2.92 4.89
N VAL A 32 4.65 -2.07 4.96
CA VAL A 32 4.24 -1.19 3.87
C VAL A 32 4.30 0.26 4.33
N ARG A 33 4.87 1.13 3.50
CA ARG A 33 4.77 2.59 3.66
C ARG A 33 3.68 3.10 2.73
N LEU A 34 2.82 3.97 3.26
CA LEU A 34 1.70 4.59 2.55
C LEU A 34 1.80 6.12 2.70
N ALA A 35 0.95 6.83 1.95
CA ALA A 35 0.58 8.21 2.22
C ALA A 35 1.63 9.32 1.93
N GLU A 36 2.76 8.99 1.30
CA GLU A 36 3.86 9.97 1.11
C GLU A 36 3.53 11.12 0.15
N PHE A 37 2.58 10.92 -0.79
CA PHE A 37 2.17 11.91 -1.78
C PHE A 37 0.66 12.19 -1.75
N THR A 38 -0.02 11.82 -0.68
CA THR A 38 -1.47 11.64 -0.69
C THR A 38 -2.20 12.79 0.00
N TRP A 39 -1.52 13.90 0.28
CA TRP A 39 -2.08 15.08 0.98
C TRP A 39 -3.39 15.56 0.32
N ILE A 40 -3.42 15.64 -1.01
CA ILE A 40 -4.61 16.05 -1.80
C ILE A 40 -5.85 15.18 -1.52
N HIS A 41 -5.69 13.95 -1.04
CA HIS A 41 -6.80 13.05 -0.70
C HIS A 41 -7.18 13.08 0.79
N LEU A 42 -6.36 13.70 1.65
CA LEU A 42 -6.56 13.73 3.10
C LEU A 42 -7.13 15.05 3.60
N GLU A 43 -6.77 16.18 2.99
CA GLU A 43 -7.12 17.53 3.48
C GLU A 43 -7.95 18.39 2.51
N LEU A 44 -8.33 17.88 1.34
CA LEU A 44 -9.31 18.54 0.45
C LEU A 44 -10.69 17.89 0.58
#